data_AF-A0A268RC81-F1
#
_entry.id   AF-A0A268RC81-F1
#
_cell.length_a   1.000
_cell.length_b   1.000
_cell.length_c   1.000
_cell.angle_alpha   90.00
_cell.angle_beta   90.00
_cell.angle_gamma   90.00
#
_symmetry.space_group_name_H-M   'P 1'
#
loop_
_entity.id
_entity.type
_entity.pdbx_description
1 polymer ?
#
loop_
_entity_poly.entity_id
_entity_poly.type
_entity_poly.pdbx_seq_one_letter_code
_entity_poly.pdbx_strand_id
1 'polypeptide(L)'
;EKAKQILEEAGFIDKDGDGFREDQEGKKIDLTTLVYSGNPIRIRTAELISEALNEVGIKNAVKAMDSTTVDSLMWPDFDVSKGRDYDLGVWS
;
A
#
# COMPACT_ATOMS: atom_id res chain seq x y z
N GLU A 1 14.73 4.93 -10.51
CA GLU A 1 14.86 6.28 -11.14
C GLU A 1 13.62 6.78 -11.86
N LYS A 2 13.14 6.17 -12.96
CA LYS A 2 11.94 6.70 -13.68
C LYS A 2 10.69 6.89 -12.80
N ALA A 3 10.45 5.98 -11.85
CA ALA A 3 9.33 6.12 -10.90
C ALA A 3 9.45 7.38 -10.03
N LYS A 4 10.66 7.71 -9.56
CA LYS A 4 10.92 8.91 -8.73
C LYS A 4 10.62 10.19 -9.52
N GLN A 5 11.01 10.23 -10.79
CA GLN A 5 10.75 11.36 -11.69
C GLN A 5 9.25 11.57 -11.90
N ILE A 6 8.50 10.50 -12.21
CA ILE A 6 7.05 10.59 -12.41
C ILE A 6 6.34 11.09 -11.15
N LEU A 7 6.75 10.61 -9.98
CA LEU A 7 6.19 11.05 -8.70
C LEU A 7 6.47 12.54 -8.45
N GLU A 8 7.70 12.98 -8.68
CA GLU A 8 8.08 14.39 -8.53
C GLU A 8 7.36 15.31 -9.52
N GLU A 9 7.27 14.92 -10.80
CA GLU A 9 6.52 15.64 -11.83
C GLU A 9 5.02 15.74 -11.49
N ALA A 10 4.47 14.71 -10.84
CA ALA A 10 3.09 14.71 -10.35
C ALA A 10 2.92 15.53 -9.05
N GLY A 11 3.99 16.05 -8.45
CA GLY A 11 3.94 16.86 -7.23
C GLY A 11 3.99 16.08 -5.92
N PHE A 12 4.36 14.79 -5.97
CA PHE A 12 4.66 14.00 -4.79
C PHE A 12 6.12 14.18 -4.38
N ILE A 13 6.37 14.98 -3.36
CA ILE A 13 7.72 15.41 -2.95
C ILE A 13 7.79 15.29 -1.44
N ASP A 14 8.95 14.87 -0.93
CA ASP A 14 9.28 14.91 0.50
C ASP A 14 9.48 16.37 0.93
N LYS A 15 8.46 16.93 1.59
CA LYS A 15 8.38 18.31 2.06
C LYS A 15 8.89 18.46 3.49
N ASP A 16 8.74 17.43 4.32
CA ASP A 16 9.12 17.47 5.74
C ASP A 16 10.50 16.88 6.05
N GLY A 17 11.13 16.22 5.08
CA GLY A 17 12.47 15.64 5.14
C GLY A 17 12.55 14.31 5.86
N ASP A 18 11.42 13.60 6.04
CA ASP A 18 11.38 12.29 6.71
C ASP A 18 11.78 11.11 5.81
N GLY A 19 12.07 11.38 4.53
CA GLY A 19 12.43 10.39 3.52
C GLY A 19 11.26 9.83 2.73
N PHE A 20 10.03 10.26 3.03
CA PHE A 20 8.81 9.87 2.31
C PHE A 20 8.13 11.09 1.70
N ARG A 21 7.48 10.87 0.55
CA ARG A 21 6.80 11.90 -0.22
C ARG A 21 5.41 12.16 0.35
N GLU A 22 5.04 13.42 0.44
CA GLU A 22 3.67 13.86 0.67
C GLU A 22 2.96 14.17 -0.65
N ASP A 23 1.64 14.25 -0.58
CA ASP A 23 0.83 14.70 -1.71
C ASP A 23 0.96 16.22 -1.96
N GLN A 24 0.23 16.68 -2.97
CA GLN A 24 0.24 18.08 -3.40
C GLN A 24 -0.24 19.02 -2.27
N GLU A 25 -1.11 18.55 -1.38
CA GLU A 25 -1.62 19.28 -0.22
C GLU A 25 -0.71 19.18 1.01
N GLY A 26 0.35 18.36 0.95
CA GLY A 26 1.30 18.14 2.04
C GLY A 26 0.83 17.09 3.05
N LYS A 27 -0.14 16.25 2.68
CA LYS A 27 -0.57 15.13 3.50
C LYS A 27 0.36 13.93 3.28
N LYS A 28 0.72 13.28 4.40
CA LYS A 28 1.52 12.05 4.39
C LYS A 28 0.82 10.94 3.61
N ILE A 29 1.60 10.23 2.80
CA ILE A 29 1.19 9.02 2.10
C ILE A 29 1.68 7.84 2.92
N ASP A 30 0.76 7.17 3.63
CA ASP A 30 1.05 6.00 4.47
C ASP A 30 0.08 4.89 4.08
N LEU A 31 0.58 3.94 3.29
CA LEU A 31 -0.22 2.86 2.72
C LEU A 31 -0.07 1.57 3.53
N THR A 32 -1.14 0.77 3.57
CA THR A 32 -1.08 -0.59 4.11
C THR A 32 -1.47 -1.64 3.06
N THR A 33 -0.56 -2.59 2.82
CA THR A 33 -0.82 -3.81 2.04
C THR A 33 -1.39 -4.90 2.92
N LEU A 34 -2.63 -5.31 2.65
CA LEU A 34 -3.26 -6.46 3.29
C LEU A 34 -2.86 -7.76 2.58
N VAL A 35 -2.57 -8.79 3.37
CA VAL A 35 -2.24 -10.13 2.89
C VAL A 35 -2.74 -11.20 3.85
N TYR A 36 -3.06 -12.38 3.33
CA TYR A 36 -3.42 -13.52 4.17
C TYR A 36 -2.22 -14.03 4.98
N SER A 37 -2.39 -14.15 6.29
CA SER A 37 -1.37 -14.66 7.21
C SER A 37 -0.96 -16.12 6.97
N GLY A 38 -1.86 -16.91 6.38
CA GLY A 38 -1.61 -18.31 6.03
C GLY A 38 -0.81 -18.54 4.75
N ASN A 39 -0.36 -17.49 4.04
CA ASN A 39 0.35 -17.62 2.77
C ASN A 39 1.72 -16.94 2.79
N PRO A 40 2.79 -17.65 3.23
CA PRO A 40 4.14 -17.10 3.33
C PRO A 40 4.71 -16.55 2.02
N ILE A 41 4.38 -17.18 0.88
CA ILE A 41 4.84 -16.71 -0.43
C ILE A 41 4.25 -15.33 -0.73
N ARG A 42 2.97 -15.13 -0.43
CA ARG A 42 2.31 -13.82 -0.61
C ARG A 42 2.81 -12.78 0.38
N ILE A 43 3.06 -13.15 1.62
CA ILE A 43 3.66 -12.25 2.60
C ILE A 43 5.01 -11.76 2.07
N ARG A 44 5.87 -12.68 1.60
CA ARG A 44 7.16 -12.31 1.03
C ARG A 44 7.02 -11.41 -0.21
N THR A 45 6.02 -11.68 -1.05
CA THR A 45 5.74 -10.85 -2.23
C THR A 45 5.31 -9.44 -1.81
N ALA A 46 4.44 -9.32 -0.81
CA ALA A 46 4.00 -8.03 -0.28
C ALA A 46 5.16 -7.24 0.35
N GLU A 47 6.07 -7.90 1.06
CA GLU A 47 7.28 -7.28 1.61
C GLU A 47 8.18 -6.69 0.52
N LEU A 48 8.41 -7.43 -0.57
CA LEU A 48 9.21 -6.95 -1.70
C LEU A 48 8.56 -5.75 -2.40
N ILE A 49 7.24 -5.76 -2.54
CA ILE A 49 6.49 -4.61 -3.06
C ILE A 49 6.65 -3.41 -2.11
N SER A 50 6.54 -3.64 -0.81
CA SER A 50 6.69 -2.61 0.21
C SER A 50 8.09 -1.99 0.20
N GLU A 51 9.13 -2.81 0.06
CA GLU A 51 10.51 -2.38 -0.07
C GLU A 51 10.70 -1.48 -1.31
N ALA A 52 10.20 -1.91 -2.46
CA ALA A 52 10.26 -1.14 -3.70
C ALA A 52 9.51 0.20 -3.62
N LEU A 53 8.38 0.26 -2.91
CA LEU A 53 7.63 1.50 -2.66
C LEU A 53 8.41 2.45 -1.73
N ASN A 54 8.96 1.91 -0.64
CA ASN A 54 9.76 2.69 0.30
C ASN A 54 11.01 3.27 -0.38
N GLU A 55 11.67 2.54 -1.28
CA GLU A 55 12.82 3.03 -2.06
C GLU A 55 12.52 4.23 -2.97
N VAL A 56 11.27 4.38 -3.42
CA VAL A 56 10.83 5.54 -4.21
C VAL A 56 10.23 6.64 -3.35
N GLY A 57 10.24 6.49 -2.03
CA GLY A 57 9.72 7.45 -1.06
C GLY A 57 8.22 7.35 -0.85
N ILE A 58 7.57 6.22 -1.14
CA ILE A 58 6.15 6.00 -0.80
C ILE A 58 6.10 5.05 0.39
N LYS A 59 5.66 5.54 1.54
CA LYS A 59 5.60 4.73 2.75
C LYS A 59 4.53 3.66 2.60
N ASN A 60 4.96 2.41 2.75
CA ASN A 60 4.06 1.26 2.76
C ASN A 60 4.44 0.29 3.86
N ALA A 61 3.41 -0.28 4.50
CA ALA A 61 3.54 -1.35 5.50
C ALA A 61 2.77 -2.59 5.06
N VAL A 62 3.24 -3.78 5.42
CA VAL A 62 2.54 -5.03 5.16
C VAL A 62 1.82 -5.48 6.43
N LYS A 63 0.52 -5.78 6.30
CA LYS A 63 -0.30 -6.30 7.38
C LYS A 63 -0.87 -7.66 7.01
N ALA A 64 -0.31 -8.69 7.63
CA ALA A 64 -0.81 -10.05 7.50
C ALA A 64 -1.98 -10.29 8.47
N MET A 65 -3.13 -10.71 7.96
CA MET A 65 -4.34 -10.96 8.75
C MET A 65 -5.01 -12.28 8.34
N ASP A 66 -5.94 -12.78 9.16
CA ASP A 66 -6.75 -13.93 8.78
C ASP A 66 -7.53 -13.64 7.48
N SER A 67 -7.75 -14.67 6.67
CA SER A 67 -8.40 -14.53 5.37
C SER A 67 -9.80 -13.96 5.48
N THR A 68 -10.59 -14.33 6.50
CA THR A 68 -11.96 -13.81 6.66
C THR A 68 -11.97 -12.31 6.94
N THR A 69 -11.01 -11.82 7.73
CA THR A 69 -10.84 -10.39 7.99
C THR A 69 -10.38 -9.65 6.74
N VAL A 70 -9.41 -10.19 6.01
CA VAL A 70 -8.95 -9.57 4.74
C VAL A 70 -10.08 -9.53 3.72
N ASP A 71 -10.85 -10.61 3.59
CA ASP A 71 -12.00 -10.68 2.67
C ASP A 71 -13.08 -9.68 3.04
N SER A 72 -13.36 -9.48 4.34
CA SER A 72 -14.35 -8.50 4.80
C SER A 72 -13.93 -7.06 4.49
N LEU A 73 -12.64 -6.76 4.54
CA LEU A 73 -12.08 -5.44 4.21
C LEU A 73 -12.01 -5.22 2.70
N MET A 74 -11.60 -6.25 1.95
CA MET A 74 -11.41 -6.16 0.50
C MET A 74 -12.70 -6.31 -0.30
N TRP A 75 -13.62 -7.12 0.19
CA TRP A 75 -14.77 -7.61 -0.55
C TRP A 75 -15.99 -7.90 0.36
N PRO A 76 -16.52 -6.87 1.04
CA PRO A 76 -17.60 -7.04 2.01
C PRO A 76 -18.84 -7.67 1.40
N ASP A 77 -19.30 -8.78 1.98
CA ASP A 77 -20.49 -9.56 1.58
C ASP A 77 -20.53 -10.01 0.10
N PHE A 78 -19.37 -10.00 -0.55
CA PHE A 78 -19.26 -10.21 -1.98
C PHE A 78 -20.03 -9.25 -2.90
N ASP A 79 -20.39 -8.08 -2.38
CA ASP A 79 -21.15 -7.07 -3.09
C ASP A 79 -20.22 -5.96 -3.59
N VAL A 80 -20.05 -5.90 -4.92
CA VAL A 80 -19.23 -4.88 -5.59
C VAL A 80 -19.74 -3.45 -5.42
N SER A 81 -21.00 -3.28 -5.00
CA SER A 81 -21.58 -1.96 -4.74
C SER A 81 -21.20 -1.41 -3.36
N LYS A 82 -20.67 -2.26 -2.46
CA LYS A 82 -20.20 -1.83 -1.16
C LYS A 82 -18.78 -1.25 -1.25
N GLY A 83 -18.53 -0.23 -0.43
CA GLY A 83 -17.20 0.38 -0.31
C GLY A 83 -16.17 -0.63 0.19
N ARG A 84 -14.92 -0.45 -0.25
CA ARG A 84 -13.79 -1.30 0.14
C ARG A 84 -12.88 -0.52 1.08
N ASP A 85 -12.33 -1.19 2.08
CA ASP A 85 -11.49 -0.56 3.12
C ASP A 85 -10.08 -1.17 3.13
N TYR A 86 -9.30 -0.83 2.11
CA TYR A 86 -7.88 -1.18 2.00
C TYR A 86 -7.18 -0.24 1.01
N ASP A 87 -5.86 -0.05 1.18
CA ASP A 87 -5.04 0.69 0.24
C ASP A 87 -4.49 -0.23 -0.86
N LEU A 88 -3.89 -1.35 -0.45
CA LEU A 88 -3.29 -2.35 -1.33
C LEU A 88 -3.65 -3.77 -0.84
N GLY A 89 -3.78 -4.71 -1.78
CA GLY A 89 -4.10 -6.10 -1.46
C GLY A 89 -3.33 -7.08 -2.34
N VAL A 90 -2.73 -8.11 -1.73
CA VAL A 90 -2.15 -9.25 -2.45
C VAL A 90 -3.04 -10.47 -2.24
N TRP A 91 -3.93 -10.70 -3.20
CA TRP A 91 -5.06 -11.63 -3.09
C TRP A 91 -5.04 -12.73 -4.16
N SER A 92 -5.78 -13.83 -3.95
CA SER A 92 -6.13 -14.84 -4.96
C SER A 92 -7.40 -15.61 -4.63
#